data_AF-A0A8R7V069-F1
#
_entry.id   AF-A0A8R7V069-F1
#
_cell.length_a   1.000
_cell.length_b   1.000
_cell.length_c   1.000
_cell.angle_alpha   90.00
_cell.angle_beta   90.00
_cell.angle_gamma   90.00
#
_symmetry.space_group_name_H-M   'P 1'
#
loop_
_entity.id
_entity.type
_entity.pdbx_description
1 polymer ?
#
loop_
_entity_poly.entity_id
_entity_poly.type
_entity_poly.pdbx_seq_one_letter_code
_entity_poly.pdbx_strand_id
1 'polypeptide(L)'
;MNMQPSEAEVGFDLRLPPTEDIEQIERRIKEEWAPAHKNLTYQLMKKGPVRDVTGRPLLTPANESNPWWSVFEQAIISSGGKLAKPEILSSTTDARFVRQMGVPALGFSPMINTPILLHDHNEFLEDKVFLGGIEVYEHLIRALSSFKG
;
A
#
# COMPACT_ATOMS: atom_id res chain seq x y z
N MET A 1 -11.36 17.05 -40.93
CA MET A 1 -12.31 16.38 -40.01
C MET A 1 -12.86 17.46 -39.08
N ASN A 2 -14.16 17.78 -39.15
CA ASN A 2 -14.82 18.92 -38.47
C ASN A 2 -16.09 18.49 -37.69
N MET A 3 -16.13 17.26 -37.19
CA MET A 3 -17.20 16.75 -36.34
C MET A 3 -16.69 16.70 -34.89
N GLN A 4 -17.41 17.34 -33.97
CA GLN A 4 -17.15 17.21 -32.54
C GLN A 4 -17.84 15.94 -32.01
N PRO A 5 -17.16 15.11 -31.21
CA PRO A 5 -17.82 14.01 -30.51
C PRO A 5 -18.98 14.50 -29.65
N SER A 6 -20.08 13.76 -29.64
CA SER A 6 -21.26 14.08 -28.82
C SER A 6 -21.03 13.78 -27.34
N GLU A 7 -20.10 12.88 -27.02
CA GLU A 7 -19.81 12.39 -25.67
C GLU A 7 -18.30 12.15 -25.50
N ALA A 8 -17.83 12.23 -24.26
CA ALA A 8 -16.48 11.86 -23.86
C ALA A 8 -16.50 11.27 -22.46
N GLU A 9 -15.66 10.26 -22.22
CA GLU A 9 -15.48 9.63 -20.92
C GLU A 9 -14.02 9.73 -20.49
N VAL A 10 -13.79 9.89 -19.19
CA VAL A 10 -12.46 9.91 -18.58
C VAL A 10 -12.48 9.07 -17.30
N GLY A 11 -11.46 8.23 -17.14
CA GLY A 11 -11.24 7.44 -15.93
C GLY A 11 -10.16 8.06 -15.06
N PHE A 12 -10.40 8.08 -13.74
CA PHE A 12 -9.41 8.47 -12.75
C PHE A 12 -9.17 7.32 -11.76
N ASP A 13 -7.91 7.11 -11.36
CA ASP A 13 -7.53 6.16 -10.32
C ASP A 13 -6.95 6.95 -9.13
N LEU A 14 -7.65 6.90 -7.99
CA LEU A 14 -7.28 7.62 -6.77
C LEU A 14 -6.64 6.64 -5.78
N ARG A 15 -5.43 6.98 -5.31
CA ARG A 15 -4.73 6.27 -4.23
C ARG A 15 -4.72 7.14 -2.98
N LEU A 16 -5.43 6.69 -1.95
CA LEU A 16 -5.67 7.48 -0.75
C LEU A 16 -5.05 6.75 0.46
N PRO A 17 -4.35 7.48 1.36
CA PRO A 17 -3.86 6.88 2.58
C PRO A 17 -5.04 6.50 3.50
N PRO A 18 -4.85 5.53 4.42
CA PRO A 18 -5.90 5.11 5.35
C PRO A 18 -6.34 6.22 6.33
N THR A 19 -5.62 7.34 6.39
CA THR A 19 -5.92 8.52 7.20
C THR A 19 -6.90 9.49 6.54
N GLU A 20 -7.21 9.29 5.26
CA GLU A 20 -8.04 10.22 4.48
C GLU A 20 -9.54 10.00 4.70
N ASP A 21 -10.32 11.08 4.57
CA ASP A 21 -11.79 11.02 4.62
C ASP A 21 -12.37 10.73 3.23
N ILE A 22 -12.74 9.46 3.01
CA ILE A 22 -13.34 9.00 1.75
C ILE A 22 -14.69 9.68 1.49
N GLU A 23 -15.50 9.96 2.52
CA GLU A 23 -16.81 10.58 2.33
C GLU A 23 -16.66 12.04 1.88
N GLN A 24 -15.65 12.75 2.40
CA GLN A 24 -15.31 14.08 1.91
C GLN A 24 -14.93 14.06 0.43
N ILE A 25 -14.13 13.09 0.00
CA ILE A 25 -13.72 12.97 -1.41
C ILE A 25 -14.92 12.65 -2.30
N GLU A 26 -15.78 11.72 -1.89
CA GLU A 26 -17.02 11.41 -2.62
C GLU A 26 -17.91 12.64 -2.77
N ARG A 27 -18.02 13.46 -1.71
CA ARG A 27 -18.75 14.73 -1.75
C ARG A 27 -18.13 15.70 -2.76
N ARG A 28 -16.80 15.85 -2.77
CA ARG A 28 -16.11 16.72 -3.74
C ARG A 28 -16.34 16.28 -5.18
N ILE A 29 -16.31 14.96 -5.45
CA ILE A 29 -16.62 14.43 -6.78
C ILE A 29 -18.03 14.83 -7.19
N LYS A 30 -19.01 14.63 -6.30
CA LYS A 30 -20.42 14.92 -6.57
C LYS A 30 -20.72 16.42 -6.75
N GLU A 31 -20.13 17.27 -5.91
CA GLU A 31 -20.51 18.69 -5.81
C GLU A 31 -19.63 19.59 -6.67
N GLU A 32 -18.35 19.27 -6.83
CA GLU A 32 -17.38 20.12 -7.52
C GLU A 32 -16.99 19.55 -8.89
N TRP A 33 -16.64 18.26 -8.98
CA TRP A 33 -16.00 17.70 -10.18
C TRP A 33 -17.00 17.23 -11.24
N ALA A 34 -18.06 16.54 -10.83
CA ALA A 34 -19.10 16.02 -11.70
C ALA A 34 -20.51 16.44 -11.22
N PRO A 35 -20.78 17.75 -11.09
CA PRO A 35 -22.07 18.21 -10.63
C PRO A 35 -23.16 18.01 -11.68
N ALA A 36 -24.32 17.53 -11.25
CA ALA A 36 -25.45 17.21 -12.13
C ALA A 36 -25.93 18.41 -12.98
N HIS A 37 -25.80 19.65 -12.48
CA HIS A 37 -26.21 20.86 -13.22
C HIS A 37 -25.35 21.16 -14.45
N LYS A 38 -24.21 20.48 -14.63
CA LYS A 38 -23.37 20.54 -15.83
C LYS A 38 -23.61 19.39 -16.81
N ASN A 39 -24.68 18.60 -16.60
CA ASN A 39 -24.96 17.37 -17.36
C ASN A 39 -23.80 16.36 -17.32
N LEU A 40 -23.08 16.31 -16.20
CA LEU A 40 -22.01 15.33 -15.97
C LEU A 40 -22.56 14.15 -15.14
N THR A 41 -22.08 12.96 -15.46
CA THR A 41 -22.34 11.73 -14.70
C THR A 41 -21.02 11.12 -14.24
N TYR A 42 -21.04 10.39 -13.13
CA TYR A 42 -19.86 9.69 -12.64
C TYR A 42 -20.24 8.33 -12.06
N GLN A 43 -19.30 7.41 -12.09
CA GLN A 43 -19.37 6.12 -11.42
C GLN A 43 -18.16 5.97 -10.50
N LEU A 44 -18.39 5.49 -9.28
CA LEU A 44 -17.32 5.18 -8.33
C LEU A 44 -17.16 3.67 -8.21
N MET A 45 -15.93 3.20 -8.33
CA MET A 45 -15.56 1.81 -8.10
C MET A 45 -14.56 1.74 -6.94
N LYS A 46 -14.97 1.12 -5.83
CA LYS A 46 -14.08 0.83 -4.70
C LYS A 46 -13.41 -0.52 -4.92
N LYS A 47 -12.09 -0.52 -5.12
CA LYS A 47 -11.29 -1.73 -5.44
C LYS A 47 -10.88 -2.56 -4.19
N GLY A 48 -11.56 -2.40 -3.06
CA GLY A 48 -11.27 -3.16 -1.84
C GLY A 48 -11.76 -2.51 -0.54
N PRO A 49 -11.50 -3.16 0.60
CA PRO A 49 -11.87 -2.64 1.91
C PRO A 49 -11.07 -1.38 2.24
N VAL A 50 -11.71 -0.48 3.00
CA VAL A 50 -11.10 0.75 3.53
C VAL A 50 -10.92 0.72 5.06
N ARG A 51 -11.64 -0.19 5.72
CA ARG A 51 -11.65 -0.39 7.17
C ARG A 51 -11.59 -1.88 7.50
N ASP A 52 -11.12 -2.20 8.69
CA ASP A 52 -11.15 -3.56 9.23
C ASP A 52 -12.55 -3.95 9.71
N VAL A 53 -12.71 -5.22 10.14
CA VAL A 53 -13.97 -5.75 10.68
C VAL A 53 -14.48 -5.02 11.93
N THR A 54 -13.65 -4.22 12.58
CA THR A 54 -13.99 -3.39 13.75
C THR A 54 -14.22 -1.92 13.41
N GLY A 55 -14.12 -1.55 12.13
CA GLY A 55 -14.28 -0.18 11.63
C GLY A 55 -13.03 0.69 11.72
N ARG A 56 -11.86 0.15 12.09
CA ARG A 56 -10.60 0.92 12.17
C ARG A 56 -9.96 1.06 10.78
N PRO A 57 -9.14 2.11 10.55
CA PRO A 57 -8.35 2.23 9.33
C PRO A 57 -7.43 1.03 9.12
N LEU A 58 -7.21 0.64 7.86
CA LEU A 58 -6.31 -0.46 7.49
C LEU A 58 -4.83 -0.06 7.60
N LEU A 59 -4.36 0.12 8.83
CA LEU A 59 -3.01 0.54 9.16
C LEU A 59 -2.36 -0.46 10.12
N THR A 60 -1.09 -0.78 9.87
CA THR A 60 -0.27 -1.54 10.81
C THR A 60 0.69 -0.58 11.51
N PRO A 61 0.64 -0.44 12.85
CA PRO A 61 1.58 0.40 13.56
C PRO A 61 3.01 -0.13 13.39
N ALA A 62 3.93 0.78 13.10
CA ALA A 62 5.38 0.51 12.99
C ALA A 62 6.12 1.20 14.14
N ASN A 63 5.68 0.90 15.37
CA ASN A 63 6.24 1.43 16.61
C ASN A 63 6.03 0.40 17.75
N GLU A 64 6.45 0.75 18.96
CA GLU A 64 6.42 -0.13 20.14
C GLU A 64 5.02 -0.64 20.53
N SER A 65 3.93 -0.01 20.05
CA SER A 65 2.57 -0.51 20.29
C SER A 65 2.26 -1.81 19.53
N ASN A 66 3.08 -2.17 18.53
CA ASN A 66 2.99 -3.41 17.78
C ASN A 66 4.21 -4.29 18.10
N PRO A 67 4.08 -5.35 18.92
CA PRO A 67 5.22 -6.19 19.28
C PRO A 67 5.86 -6.87 18.06
N TRP A 68 5.08 -7.15 17.00
CA TRP A 68 5.60 -7.70 15.76
C TRP A 68 6.52 -6.73 15.02
N TRP A 69 6.33 -5.42 15.18
CA TRP A 69 7.24 -4.41 14.63
C TRP A 69 8.62 -4.50 15.26
N SER A 70 8.69 -4.59 16.59
CA SER A 70 9.97 -4.71 17.29
C SER A 70 10.72 -5.99 16.90
N VAL A 71 10.02 -7.13 16.80
CA VAL A 71 10.63 -8.39 16.33
C VAL A 71 11.16 -8.26 14.91
N PHE A 72 10.37 -7.64 14.02
CA PHE A 72 10.75 -7.39 12.64
C PHE A 72 12.01 -6.51 12.54
N GLU A 73 12.06 -5.40 13.26
CA GLU A 73 13.21 -4.49 13.28
C GLU A 73 14.48 -5.17 13.80
N GLN A 74 14.38 -5.89 14.91
CA GLN A 74 15.53 -6.61 15.49
C GLN A 74 16.05 -7.72 14.57
N ALA A 75 15.17 -8.40 13.84
CA ALA A 75 15.57 -9.42 12.88
C ALA A 75 16.38 -8.84 11.71
N ILE A 76 16.00 -7.66 11.21
CA ILE A 76 16.77 -6.97 10.16
C ILE A 76 18.13 -6.49 10.68
N ILE A 77 18.18 -5.93 11.90
CA ILE A 77 19.44 -5.52 12.51
C ILE A 77 20.37 -6.72 12.69
N SER A 78 19.82 -7.86 13.13
CA SER A 78 20.57 -9.10 13.34
C SER A 78 21.11 -9.71 12.05
N SER A 79 20.44 -9.49 10.91
CA SER A 79 20.94 -9.88 9.59
C SER A 79 22.00 -8.92 9.03
N GLY A 80 22.49 -7.96 9.82
CA GLY A 80 23.45 -6.94 9.40
C GLY A 80 22.83 -5.82 8.55
N GLY A 81 21.50 -5.78 8.45
CA GLY A 81 20.77 -4.78 7.67
C GLY A 81 20.40 -3.54 8.47
N LYS A 82 19.85 -2.55 7.76
CA LYS A 82 19.25 -1.34 8.35
C LYS A 82 17.91 -1.06 7.70
N LEU A 83 16.89 -0.85 8.51
CA LEU A 83 15.57 -0.44 8.02
C LEU A 83 15.55 1.04 7.64
N ALA A 84 14.87 1.32 6.53
CA ALA A 84 14.43 2.66 6.21
C ALA A 84 13.28 3.08 7.13
N LYS A 85 12.95 4.38 7.12
CA LYS A 85 11.78 4.89 7.82
C LYS A 85 10.52 4.17 7.29
N PRO A 86 9.60 3.71 8.15
CA PRO A 86 8.33 3.16 7.70
C PRO A 86 7.51 4.19 6.94
N GLU A 87 6.88 3.77 5.85
CA GLU A 87 6.09 4.63 4.97
C GLU A 87 4.76 3.97 4.59
N ILE A 88 3.78 4.82 4.24
CA ILE A 88 2.52 4.36 3.65
C ILE A 88 2.79 4.15 2.16
N LEU A 89 2.69 2.91 1.71
CA LEU A 89 2.81 2.56 0.30
C LEU A 89 1.69 3.25 -0.51
N SER A 90 2.07 4.04 -1.51
CA SER A 90 1.12 4.70 -2.44
C SER A 90 0.42 3.73 -3.39
N SER A 91 0.97 2.51 -3.53
CA SER A 91 0.39 1.42 -4.30
C SER A 91 -0.61 0.60 -3.45
N THR A 92 -0.88 -0.63 -3.86
CA THR A 92 -1.90 -1.51 -3.29
C THR A 92 -1.39 -2.94 -3.33
N THR A 93 -1.56 -3.66 -2.22
CA THR A 93 -1.18 -5.07 -2.09
C THR A 93 -2.28 -5.85 -1.37
N ASP A 94 -2.17 -7.18 -1.41
CA ASP A 94 -3.10 -8.11 -0.74
C ASP A 94 -3.07 -7.98 0.79
N ALA A 95 -2.05 -7.32 1.35
CA ALA A 95 -1.97 -7.02 2.78
C ALA A 95 -3.21 -6.27 3.32
N ARG A 96 -3.96 -5.57 2.46
CA ARG A 96 -5.23 -4.93 2.86
C ARG A 96 -6.27 -5.93 3.35
N PHE A 97 -6.34 -7.12 2.76
CA PHE A 97 -7.31 -8.15 3.14
C PHE A 97 -6.89 -8.84 4.43
N VAL A 98 -5.58 -9.01 4.64
CA VAL A 98 -5.02 -9.47 5.92
C VAL A 98 -5.33 -8.47 7.04
N ARG A 99 -5.06 -7.18 6.81
CA ARG A 99 -5.39 -6.10 7.76
C ARG A 99 -6.89 -5.98 8.00
N GLN A 100 -7.73 -6.26 6.99
CA GLN A 100 -9.18 -6.25 7.15
C GLN A 100 -9.64 -7.21 8.25
N MET A 101 -8.97 -8.37 8.36
CA MET A 101 -9.24 -9.38 9.38
C MET A 101 -8.61 -9.04 10.75
N GLY A 102 -8.07 -7.84 10.93
CA GLY A 102 -7.41 -7.40 12.16
C GLY A 102 -5.98 -7.94 12.35
N VAL A 103 -5.41 -8.59 11.34
CA VAL A 103 -4.05 -9.13 11.39
C VAL A 103 -3.05 -8.06 10.92
N PRO A 104 -2.07 -7.66 11.75
CA PRO A 104 -1.01 -6.74 11.33
C PRO A 104 -0.22 -7.30 10.16
N ALA A 105 0.07 -6.47 9.15
CA ALA A 105 0.87 -6.87 7.99
C ALA A 105 1.86 -5.76 7.63
N LEU A 106 3.13 -6.11 7.42
CA LEU A 106 4.18 -5.20 7.02
C LEU A 106 4.55 -5.46 5.55
N GLY A 107 4.54 -4.42 4.73
CA GLY A 107 5.09 -4.49 3.38
C GLY A 107 6.58 -4.25 3.45
N PHE A 108 7.38 -5.16 2.90
CA PHE A 108 8.84 -5.05 2.93
C PHE A 108 9.43 -5.70 1.69
N SER A 109 10.52 -5.13 1.19
CA SER A 109 11.33 -5.71 0.13
C SER A 109 12.79 -5.42 0.43
N PRO A 110 13.67 -6.43 0.55
CA PRO A 110 15.08 -6.24 0.85
C PRO A 110 15.89 -5.80 -0.39
N MET A 111 15.43 -4.76 -1.09
CA MET A 111 16.02 -4.24 -2.33
C MET A 111 16.96 -3.07 -2.04
N ILE A 112 18.01 -3.35 -1.27
CA ILE A 112 18.95 -2.32 -0.79
C ILE A 112 19.66 -1.67 -1.99
N ASN A 113 19.71 -0.32 -2.01
CA ASN A 113 20.37 0.48 -3.04
C ASN A 113 19.92 0.17 -4.48
N THR A 114 18.68 -0.28 -4.65
CA THR A 114 18.08 -0.55 -5.97
C THR A 114 17.21 0.64 -6.40
N PRO A 115 17.26 1.08 -7.68
CA PRO A 115 16.34 2.09 -8.19
C PRO A 115 14.88 1.63 -8.08
N ILE A 116 13.96 2.58 -7.94
CA ILE A 116 12.52 2.30 -7.97
C ILE A 116 12.12 2.12 -9.44
N LEU A 117 11.91 0.87 -9.86
CA LEU A 117 11.55 0.51 -11.24
C LEU A 117 10.20 -0.20 -11.36
N LEU A 118 9.38 -0.16 -10.31
CA LEU A 118 8.07 -0.81 -10.31
C LEU A 118 7.24 -0.34 -11.51
N HIS A 119 6.80 -1.27 -12.36
CA HIS A 119 6.05 -1.03 -13.59
C HIS A 119 6.78 -0.21 -14.66
N ASP A 120 8.09 -0.05 -14.58
CA ASP A 120 8.86 0.56 -15.66
C ASP A 120 9.17 -0.47 -16.76
N HIS A 121 9.41 0.00 -17.98
CA HIS A 121 9.66 -0.83 -19.17
C HIS A 121 10.95 -1.67 -19.08
N ASN A 122 11.81 -1.35 -18.12
CA ASN A 122 13.11 -1.97 -17.87
C ASN A 122 13.24 -2.42 -16.40
N GLU A 123 12.12 -2.79 -15.76
CA GLU A 123 12.12 -3.33 -14.40
C GLU A 123 13.11 -4.50 -14.24
N PHE A 124 14.10 -4.34 -13.36
CA PHE A 124 15.09 -5.37 -13.04
C PHE A 124 15.52 -5.32 -11.58
N LEU A 125 16.11 -6.43 -11.11
CA LEU A 125 16.78 -6.53 -9.82
C LEU A 125 18.10 -7.27 -10.04
N GLU A 126 19.19 -6.78 -9.44
CA GLU A 126 20.49 -7.45 -9.51
C GLU A 126 20.43 -8.79 -8.75
N ASP A 127 21.05 -9.83 -9.30
CA ASP A 127 21.06 -11.18 -8.74
C ASP A 127 21.60 -11.22 -7.31
N LYS A 128 22.67 -10.47 -7.01
CA LYS A 128 23.24 -10.37 -5.65
C LYS A 128 22.25 -9.76 -4.65
N VAL A 129 21.42 -8.80 -5.09
CA VAL A 129 20.40 -8.17 -4.23
C VAL A 129 19.24 -9.13 -4.02
N PHE A 130 18.82 -9.83 -5.07
CA PHE A 130 17.82 -10.89 -4.97
C PHE A 130 18.25 -11.99 -3.99
N LEU A 131 19.46 -12.53 -4.15
CA LEU A 131 20.00 -13.60 -3.29
C LEU A 131 20.21 -13.12 -1.85
N GLY A 132 20.76 -11.92 -1.64
CA GLY A 132 20.86 -11.34 -0.30
C GLY A 132 19.48 -11.11 0.34
N GLY A 133 18.46 -10.80 -0.46
CA GLY A 133 17.08 -10.70 -0.01
C GLY A 133 16.52 -12.01 0.55
N ILE A 134 16.90 -13.16 -0.02
CA ILE A 134 16.52 -14.48 0.48
C ILE A 134 17.07 -14.67 1.90
N GLU A 135 18.35 -14.38 2.12
CA GLU A 135 18.98 -14.49 3.45
C GLU A 135 18.28 -13.62 4.49
N VAL A 136 17.90 -12.38 4.12
CA VAL A 136 17.12 -11.49 5.00
C VAL A 136 15.76 -12.09 5.34
N TYR A 137 15.05 -12.65 4.36
CA TYR A 137 13.76 -13.31 4.60
C TYR A 137 13.88 -14.56 5.48
N GLU A 138 14.95 -15.34 5.36
CA GLU A 138 15.19 -16.49 6.24
C GLU A 138 15.29 -16.07 7.71
N HIS A 139 16.03 -14.97 7.98
CA HIS A 139 16.14 -14.41 9.33
C HIS A 139 14.79 -13.88 9.83
N LEU A 140 14.08 -13.12 9.00
CA LEU A 140 12.75 -12.57 9.32
C LEU A 140 11.75 -13.68 9.65
N ILE A 141 11.61 -14.68 8.77
CA ILE A 141 10.66 -15.77 8.93
C ILE A 141 10.98 -16.53 10.21
N ARG A 142 12.25 -16.85 10.48
CA ARG A 142 12.67 -17.54 11.70
C ARG A 142 12.33 -16.74 12.96
N ALA A 143 12.60 -15.43 12.96
CA ALA A 143 12.33 -14.57 14.11
C ALA A 143 10.82 -14.43 14.36
N LEU A 144 10.04 -14.16 13.32
CA LEU A 144 8.58 -14.00 13.40
C LEU A 144 7.89 -15.32 13.78
N SER A 145 8.30 -16.46 13.22
CA SER A 145 7.68 -17.76 13.54
C SER A 145 7.99 -18.25 14.95
N SER A 146 9.07 -17.77 15.55
CA SER A 146 9.48 -18.13 16.92
C SER A 146 8.90 -17.20 17.98
N PHE A 147 8.28 -16.09 17.56
CA PHE A 147 7.72 -15.11 18.47
C PHE A 147 6.44 -15.64 19.13
N LYS A 148 6.43 -15.65 20.46
CA LYS A 148 5.27 -15.99 21.28
C LYS A 148 4.63 -14.69 21.73
N GLY A 149 3.83 -14.11 20.83
CA GLY A 149 3.06 -12.89 21.09
C GLY A 149 2.04 -13.02 22.20
#